data_AF-A0A0B1T7P5-F1
#
_entry.id   AF-A0A0B1T7P5-F1
#
_cell.length_a   1.000
_cell.length_b   1.000
_cell.length_c   1.000
_cell.angle_alpha   90.00
_cell.angle_beta   90.00
_cell.angle_gamma   90.00
#
_symmetry.space_group_name_H-M   'P 1'
#
loop_
_entity.id
_entity.type
_entity.pdbx_description
1 polymer ?
#
loop_
_entity_poly.entity_id
_entity_poly.type
_entity_poly.pdbx_seq_one_letter_code
_entity_poly.pdbx_strand_id
1 'polypeptide(L)'
;MGELGDCWLLAAAANLTLKDELFYRVVPPDQSFTENYAGIFHFQFWQYGKWVDVVIDDRLPTSNGELLYMHSKSHNEFWSALLEKAYAKLFGSYEALKGGTTSEALEDMTGGLTEFFDLHQPPKNLMQMMMRGFGLSGPQRGQVRTSPEERFEMGSLFGCSIEADPYQWEAKLPNGLVKGHAYSITGMRIVNGPYGQTCILRVRNPWGNEQEWNGPWSDNSSEWRSIPDKEKEEMGLRFDHDGEFWMSFEDFMRNFEKMEICNLGPDVMDEVYQMTGVRAPGSVWAANTHDGAWIANQTAGGCRNYINTFANNPQYRVQLTDSDPDDDDELCTVIFAVMQKYRRNLKAEGLDNVPIGFAVYDVSSMLSSLWKPKSML
;
A
#
# COMPACT_ATOMS: atom_id res chain seq x y z
N MET A 1 -15.87 13.93 -4.00
CA MET A 1 -15.98 12.47 -4.19
C MET A 1 -17.16 12.20 -5.10
N GLY A 2 -17.07 11.21 -5.98
CA GLY A 2 -18.14 10.82 -6.89
C GLY A 2 -18.89 9.55 -6.52
N GLU A 3 -19.85 9.15 -7.34
CA GLU A 3 -20.86 8.13 -7.03
C GLU A 3 -20.40 6.66 -7.23
N LEU A 4 -19.15 6.42 -7.65
CA LEU A 4 -18.71 5.10 -8.15
C LEU A 4 -18.27 4.12 -7.05
N GLY A 5 -18.00 4.59 -5.83
CA GLY A 5 -17.45 3.76 -4.75
C GLY A 5 -15.98 3.39 -4.99
N ASP A 6 -15.21 4.34 -5.53
CA ASP A 6 -13.78 4.26 -5.85
C ASP A 6 -12.88 4.79 -4.71
N CYS A 7 -13.37 4.80 -3.46
CA CYS A 7 -12.63 5.31 -2.30
C CYS A 7 -11.24 4.68 -2.14
N TRP A 8 -11.09 3.42 -2.56
CA TRP A 8 -9.83 2.69 -2.60
C TRP A 8 -8.78 3.33 -3.52
N LEU A 9 -9.19 3.85 -4.68
CA LEU A 9 -8.29 4.54 -5.62
C LEU A 9 -7.90 5.90 -5.07
N LEU A 10 -8.85 6.62 -4.46
CA LEU A 10 -8.58 7.90 -3.83
C LEU A 10 -7.63 7.76 -2.64
N ALA A 11 -7.79 6.72 -1.81
CA ALA A 11 -6.88 6.44 -0.71
C ALA A 11 -5.45 6.13 -1.21
N ALA A 12 -5.31 5.38 -2.31
CA ALA A 12 -4.01 5.16 -2.92
C ALA A 12 -3.40 6.45 -3.49
N ALA A 13 -4.18 7.25 -4.22
CA ALA A 13 -3.72 8.54 -4.75
C ALA A 13 -3.32 9.51 -3.62
N ALA A 14 -4.08 9.54 -2.51
CA ALA A 14 -3.75 10.33 -1.34
C ALA A 14 -2.43 9.88 -0.68
N ASN A 15 -2.14 8.57 -0.64
CA ASN A 15 -0.85 8.05 -0.19
C ASN A 15 0.31 8.56 -1.05
N LEU A 16 0.13 8.64 -2.38
CA LEU A 16 1.18 9.18 -3.25
C LEU A 16 1.51 10.64 -2.93
N THR A 17 0.51 11.45 -2.58
CA THR A 17 0.74 12.88 -2.24
C THR A 17 1.59 13.09 -0.99
N LEU A 18 1.88 12.03 -0.22
CA LEU A 18 2.79 12.09 0.93
C LEU A 18 4.27 12.07 0.51
N LYS A 19 4.55 11.66 -0.73
CA LYS A 19 5.91 11.55 -1.29
C LYS A 19 5.90 12.10 -2.70
N ASP A 20 6.32 13.36 -2.84
CA ASP A 20 6.35 14.09 -4.11
C ASP A 20 6.97 13.27 -5.24
N GLU A 21 8.01 12.48 -4.95
CA GLU A 21 8.70 11.70 -5.95
C GLU A 21 7.87 10.53 -6.50
N LEU A 22 7.06 9.89 -5.65
CA LEU A 22 6.11 8.85 -6.09
C LEU A 22 4.92 9.48 -6.81
N PHE A 23 4.47 10.64 -6.35
CA PHE A 23 3.42 11.39 -7.00
C PHE A 23 3.80 11.78 -8.43
N TYR A 24 4.97 12.41 -8.63
CA TYR A 24 5.41 12.84 -9.96
C TYR A 24 5.73 11.70 -10.91
N ARG A 25 6.01 10.51 -10.38
CA ARG A 25 6.15 9.30 -11.18
C ARG A 25 4.82 8.91 -11.84
N VAL A 26 3.69 9.07 -11.14
CA VAL A 26 2.36 8.76 -11.68
C VAL A 26 1.75 9.95 -12.42
N VAL A 27 1.98 11.16 -11.92
CA VAL A 27 1.43 12.44 -12.41
C VAL A 27 2.59 13.35 -12.84
N PRO A 28 3.05 13.26 -14.10
CA PRO A 28 4.14 14.07 -14.60
C PRO A 28 3.90 15.58 -14.41
N PRO A 29 4.88 16.34 -13.87
CA PRO A 29 4.70 17.76 -13.52
C PRO A 29 4.76 18.71 -14.72
N ASP A 30 5.04 18.21 -15.93
CA ASP A 30 5.19 18.96 -17.17
C ASP A 30 3.84 19.29 -17.86
N GLN A 31 2.73 19.12 -17.14
CA GLN A 31 1.38 19.27 -17.66
C GLN A 31 0.69 20.51 -17.09
N SER A 32 0.06 21.31 -17.96
CA SER A 32 -0.58 22.57 -17.56
C SER A 32 -1.83 22.87 -18.39
N PHE A 33 -2.79 23.53 -17.77
CA PHE A 33 -3.97 24.10 -18.45
C PHE A 33 -3.66 25.44 -19.14
N THR A 34 -2.49 26.04 -18.89
CA THR A 34 -2.13 27.36 -19.43
C THR A 34 -0.97 27.29 -20.43
N GLU A 35 0.09 26.56 -20.08
CA GLU A 35 1.30 26.44 -20.90
C GLU A 35 1.19 25.24 -21.83
N ASN A 36 1.41 25.44 -23.14
CA ASN A 36 1.34 24.39 -24.17
C ASN A 36 0.05 23.54 -24.15
N TYR A 37 -1.05 24.10 -23.64
CA TYR A 37 -2.32 23.40 -23.49
C TYR A 37 -2.92 23.01 -24.84
N ALA A 38 -3.24 21.73 -24.99
CA ALA A 38 -3.91 21.17 -26.17
C ALA A 38 -5.05 20.20 -25.79
N GLY A 39 -5.57 20.29 -24.56
CA GLY A 39 -6.63 19.39 -24.06
C GLY A 39 -6.18 17.93 -23.92
N ILE A 40 -4.88 17.71 -23.69
CA ILE A 40 -4.24 16.39 -23.62
C ILE A 40 -3.38 16.30 -22.37
N PHE A 41 -3.48 15.18 -21.66
CA PHE A 41 -2.77 14.86 -20.44
C PHE A 41 -2.29 13.41 -20.49
N HIS A 42 -1.33 13.03 -19.66
CA HIS A 42 -0.84 11.67 -19.53
C HIS A 42 -0.48 11.31 -18.09
N PHE A 43 -0.59 10.02 -17.79
CA PHE A 43 -0.33 9.44 -16.48
C PHE A 43 0.42 8.13 -16.67
N GLN A 44 1.22 7.74 -15.68
CA GLN A 44 2.03 6.53 -15.76
C GLN A 44 1.60 5.54 -14.70
N PHE A 45 1.28 4.32 -15.14
CA PHE A 45 0.89 3.23 -14.26
C PHE A 45 1.82 2.05 -14.45
N TRP A 46 2.22 1.44 -13.36
CA TRP A 46 2.94 0.18 -13.36
C TRP A 46 1.96 -0.94 -13.74
N GLN A 47 2.34 -1.76 -14.71
CA GLN A 47 1.58 -2.92 -15.18
C GLN A 47 2.53 -4.09 -15.35
N TYR A 48 2.44 -5.03 -14.40
CA TYR A 48 3.09 -6.34 -14.49
C TYR A 48 4.60 -6.31 -14.75
N GLY A 49 5.30 -5.36 -14.14
CA GLY A 49 6.75 -5.15 -14.25
C GLY A 49 7.17 -4.05 -15.22
N LYS A 50 6.22 -3.28 -15.78
CA LYS A 50 6.52 -2.22 -16.75
C LYS A 50 5.64 -1.01 -16.52
N TRP A 51 6.22 0.17 -16.66
CA TRP A 51 5.46 1.42 -16.68
C TRP A 51 4.80 1.64 -18.04
N VAL A 52 3.52 1.97 -18.00
CA VAL A 52 2.65 2.23 -19.15
C VAL A 52 2.18 3.67 -19.09
N ASP A 53 2.48 4.42 -20.15
CA ASP A 53 2.04 5.80 -20.32
C ASP A 53 0.63 5.84 -20.92
N VAL A 54 -0.31 6.43 -20.19
CA VAL A 54 -1.73 6.50 -20.54
C VAL A 54 -2.11 7.94 -20.83
N VAL A 55 -2.22 8.24 -22.12
CA VAL A 55 -2.62 9.55 -22.62
C VAL A 55 -4.15 9.66 -22.64
N ILE A 56 -4.71 10.77 -22.17
CA ILE A 56 -6.15 11.07 -22.19
C ILE A 56 -6.42 12.51 -22.65
N ASP A 57 -7.63 12.75 -23.13
CA ASP A 57 -8.16 14.13 -23.20
C ASP A 57 -8.73 14.58 -21.85
N ASP A 58 -9.08 15.85 -21.71
CA ASP A 58 -9.59 16.44 -20.47
C ASP A 58 -11.12 16.49 -20.33
N ARG A 59 -11.87 15.82 -21.21
CA ARG A 59 -13.34 15.76 -21.11
C ARG A 59 -13.75 14.86 -19.94
N LEU A 60 -14.27 15.44 -18.88
CA LEU A 60 -14.69 14.71 -17.69
C LEU A 60 -16.22 14.49 -17.68
N PRO A 61 -16.72 13.36 -17.15
CA PRO A 61 -18.14 13.13 -16.95
C PRO A 61 -18.75 14.12 -15.94
N THR A 62 -19.80 14.83 -16.35
CA THR A 62 -20.50 15.81 -15.51
C THR A 62 -22.01 15.60 -15.53
N SER A 63 -22.67 15.93 -14.43
CA SER A 63 -24.13 16.05 -14.35
C SER A 63 -24.48 17.37 -13.68
N ASN A 64 -25.39 18.14 -14.28
CA ASN A 64 -25.78 19.48 -13.82
C ASN A 64 -24.61 20.45 -13.61
N GLY A 65 -23.52 20.30 -14.39
CA GLY A 65 -22.32 21.14 -14.29
C GLY A 65 -21.32 20.71 -13.21
N GLU A 66 -21.62 19.66 -12.46
CA GLU A 66 -20.74 19.10 -11.43
C GLU A 66 -20.07 17.81 -11.91
N LEU A 67 -18.84 17.56 -11.46
CA LEU A 67 -18.10 16.34 -11.77
C LEU A 67 -18.78 15.13 -11.09
N LEU A 68 -19.02 14.07 -11.87
CA LEU A 68 -19.68 12.86 -11.37
C LEU A 68 -18.78 11.97 -10.51
N TYR A 69 -17.48 11.99 -10.79
CA TYR A 69 -16.50 11.08 -10.21
C TYR A 69 -15.51 11.81 -9.28
N MET A 70 -14.29 11.32 -9.14
CA MET A 70 -13.25 11.93 -8.31
C MET A 70 -13.05 13.40 -8.68
N HIS A 71 -12.99 14.27 -7.67
CA HIS A 71 -12.75 15.70 -7.83
C HIS A 71 -12.19 16.30 -6.54
N SER A 72 -11.37 17.34 -6.69
CA SER A 72 -10.90 18.15 -5.57
C SER A 72 -12.03 19.00 -5.01
N LYS A 73 -11.92 19.38 -3.73
CA LYS A 73 -12.75 20.46 -3.15
C LYS A 73 -12.40 21.82 -3.79
N SER A 74 -11.16 21.96 -4.25
CA SER A 74 -10.70 23.16 -4.94
C SER A 74 -11.16 23.12 -6.39
N HIS A 75 -11.96 24.11 -6.80
CA HIS A 75 -12.52 24.19 -8.17
C HIS A 75 -11.49 24.38 -9.29
N ASN A 76 -10.21 24.61 -8.95
CA ASN A 76 -9.11 24.84 -9.87
C ASN A 76 -8.11 23.67 -9.93
N GLU A 77 -8.44 22.51 -9.36
CA GLU A 77 -7.56 21.35 -9.29
C GLU A 77 -8.23 20.11 -9.91
N PHE A 78 -7.66 19.62 -11.02
CA PHE A 78 -8.27 18.56 -11.84
C PHE A 78 -7.41 17.29 -11.99
N TRP A 79 -6.20 17.26 -11.43
CA TRP A 79 -5.29 16.14 -11.62
C TRP A 79 -5.89 14.81 -11.13
N SER A 80 -6.63 14.83 -10.02
CA SER A 80 -7.25 13.63 -9.44
C SER A 80 -8.37 13.09 -10.32
N ALA A 81 -9.22 13.97 -10.87
CA ALA A 81 -10.25 13.60 -11.83
C ALA A 81 -9.68 13.02 -13.13
N LEU A 82 -8.58 13.61 -13.62
CA LEU A 82 -7.87 13.14 -14.81
C LEU A 82 -7.12 11.83 -14.56
N LEU A 83 -6.52 11.66 -13.38
CA LEU A 83 -5.86 10.42 -12.96
C LEU A 83 -6.87 9.27 -12.96
N GLU A 84 -8.02 9.46 -12.34
CA GLU A 84 -9.10 8.46 -12.33
C GLU A 84 -9.55 8.13 -13.76
N LYS A 85 -9.68 9.13 -14.64
CA LYS A 85 -10.01 8.90 -16.05
C LYS A 85 -8.95 8.07 -16.78
N ALA A 86 -7.68 8.35 -16.57
CA ALA A 86 -6.59 7.59 -17.17
C ALA A 86 -6.59 6.15 -16.67
N TYR A 87 -6.84 5.95 -15.39
CA TYR A 87 -6.95 4.63 -14.77
C TYR A 87 -8.18 3.86 -15.27
N ALA A 88 -9.32 4.53 -15.41
CA ALA A 88 -10.53 3.98 -16.04
C ALA A 88 -10.27 3.57 -17.50
N LYS A 89 -9.52 4.39 -18.25
CA LYS A 89 -9.11 4.07 -19.63
C LYS A 89 -8.22 2.83 -19.66
N LEU A 90 -7.27 2.70 -18.74
CA LEU A 90 -6.38 1.55 -18.64
C LEU A 90 -7.15 0.23 -18.48
N PHE A 91 -8.23 0.25 -17.68
CA PHE A 91 -9.10 -0.92 -17.45
C PHE A 91 -10.37 -0.95 -18.31
N GLY A 92 -10.49 -0.05 -19.28
CA GLY A 92 -11.52 -0.04 -20.32
C GLY A 92 -12.77 0.80 -20.03
N SER A 93 -13.13 1.06 -18.77
CA SER A 93 -14.25 1.95 -18.42
C SER A 93 -14.21 2.39 -16.95
N TYR A 94 -14.99 3.43 -16.59
CA TYR A 94 -15.20 3.79 -15.18
C TYR A 94 -15.86 2.66 -14.40
N GLU A 95 -16.85 1.96 -14.96
CA GLU A 95 -17.53 0.85 -14.28
C GLU A 95 -16.57 -0.28 -13.89
N ALA A 96 -15.50 -0.50 -14.66
CA ALA A 96 -14.45 -1.47 -14.35
C ALA A 96 -13.64 -1.13 -13.08
N LEU A 97 -13.74 0.10 -12.55
CA LEU A 97 -13.10 0.51 -11.30
C LEU A 97 -13.95 0.18 -10.07
N LYS A 98 -15.17 -0.33 -10.23
CA LYS A 98 -16.01 -0.72 -9.10
C LYS A 98 -15.43 -1.96 -8.39
N GLY A 99 -15.20 -1.84 -7.09
CA GLY A 99 -14.79 -2.97 -6.23
C GLY A 99 -13.33 -3.38 -6.35
N GLY A 100 -12.41 -2.42 -6.55
CA GLY A 100 -10.97 -2.66 -6.37
C GLY A 100 -10.52 -2.52 -4.91
N THR A 101 -9.24 -2.78 -4.65
CA THR A 101 -8.61 -2.62 -3.33
C THR A 101 -7.51 -1.57 -3.34
N THR A 102 -7.21 -0.96 -2.19
CA THR A 102 -6.16 0.08 -2.11
C THR A 102 -4.80 -0.53 -2.48
N SER A 103 -4.52 -1.77 -2.09
CA SER A 103 -3.37 -2.56 -2.55
C SER A 103 -3.25 -2.58 -4.08
N GLU A 104 -4.31 -2.93 -4.82
CA GLU A 104 -4.25 -2.98 -6.29
C GLU A 104 -3.85 -1.61 -6.86
N ALA A 105 -4.45 -0.51 -6.37
CA ALA A 105 -4.08 0.82 -6.81
C ALA A 105 -2.65 1.20 -6.42
N LEU A 106 -2.21 0.89 -5.20
CA LEU A 106 -0.84 1.16 -4.75
C LEU A 106 0.19 0.40 -5.59
N GLU A 107 -0.08 -0.85 -5.93
CA GLU A 107 0.77 -1.65 -6.83
C GLU A 107 0.83 -1.00 -8.23
N ASP A 108 -0.32 -0.68 -8.82
CA ASP A 108 -0.40 -0.06 -10.14
C ASP A 108 0.20 1.38 -10.16
N MET A 109 0.29 2.05 -9.03
CA MET A 109 0.84 3.41 -8.90
C MET A 109 2.31 3.45 -8.50
N THR A 110 2.86 2.36 -7.96
CA THR A 110 4.23 2.37 -7.42
C THR A 110 5.11 1.25 -7.95
N GLY A 111 4.54 0.16 -8.44
CA GLY A 111 5.26 -1.08 -8.70
C GLY A 111 5.76 -1.79 -7.44
N GLY A 112 5.29 -1.37 -6.26
CA GLY A 112 5.60 -2.00 -4.98
C GLY A 112 4.88 -3.34 -4.79
N LEU A 113 5.34 -4.10 -3.79
CA LEU A 113 4.76 -5.40 -3.42
C LEU A 113 3.75 -5.22 -2.29
N THR A 114 2.51 -5.64 -2.52
CA THR A 114 1.44 -5.47 -1.54
C THR A 114 1.21 -6.71 -0.69
N GLU A 115 0.99 -6.50 0.61
CA GLU A 115 0.57 -7.49 1.59
C GLU A 115 -0.79 -7.08 2.18
N PHE A 116 -1.66 -8.06 2.42
CA PHE A 116 -2.99 -7.87 2.97
C PHE A 116 -3.11 -8.58 4.33
N PHE A 117 -3.66 -7.90 5.32
CA PHE A 117 -3.84 -8.40 6.68
C PHE A 117 -5.31 -8.27 7.13
N ASP A 118 -5.88 -9.39 7.57
CA ASP A 118 -7.13 -9.42 8.33
C ASP A 118 -6.83 -9.09 9.80
N LEU A 119 -7.34 -7.96 10.29
CA LEU A 119 -7.08 -7.47 11.65
C LEU A 119 -7.92 -8.20 12.71
N HIS A 120 -8.89 -9.04 12.32
CA HIS A 120 -9.51 -9.99 13.25
C HIS A 120 -8.58 -11.16 13.57
N GLN A 121 -7.63 -11.46 12.69
CA GLN A 121 -6.63 -12.52 12.86
C GLN A 121 -5.23 -12.00 12.50
N PRO A 122 -4.74 -10.97 13.23
CA PRO A 122 -3.50 -10.31 12.88
C PRO A 122 -2.30 -11.20 13.21
N PRO A 123 -1.19 -11.08 12.48
CA PRO A 123 0.06 -11.70 12.89
C PRO A 123 0.52 -11.13 14.23
N LYS A 124 1.13 -11.97 15.09
CA LYS A 124 1.57 -11.56 16.44
C LYS A 124 2.55 -10.39 16.42
N ASN A 125 3.30 -10.26 15.34
CA ASN A 125 4.34 -9.25 15.13
C ASN A 125 3.87 -8.07 14.26
N LEU A 126 2.55 -7.86 14.08
CA LEU A 126 2.01 -6.81 13.21
C LEU A 126 2.56 -5.41 13.54
N MET A 127 2.61 -5.06 14.83
CA MET A 127 3.14 -3.76 15.27
C MET A 127 4.61 -3.60 14.88
N GLN A 128 5.43 -4.64 15.05
CA GLN A 128 6.82 -4.65 14.63
C GLN A 128 6.96 -4.52 13.11
N MET A 129 6.10 -5.20 12.33
CA MET A 129 6.08 -5.06 10.87
C MET A 129 5.77 -3.62 10.44
N MET A 130 4.77 -2.98 11.07
CA MET A 130 4.48 -1.56 10.81
C MET A 130 5.64 -0.66 11.22
N MET A 131 6.25 -0.89 12.38
CA MET A 131 7.42 -0.14 12.83
C MET A 131 8.59 -0.29 11.85
N ARG A 132 8.81 -1.47 11.25
CA ARG A 132 9.81 -1.67 10.20
C ARG A 132 9.47 -0.85 8.96
N GLY A 133 8.23 -0.93 8.47
CA GLY A 133 7.82 -0.16 7.29
C GLY A 133 7.90 1.36 7.48
N PHE A 134 7.58 1.88 8.68
CA PHE A 134 7.74 3.29 9.04
C PHE A 134 9.17 3.68 9.46
N GLY A 135 10.13 2.75 9.45
CA GLY A 135 11.52 3.04 9.82
C GLY A 135 11.78 3.33 11.27
N LEU A 136 10.89 2.86 12.15
CA LEU A 136 10.99 2.92 13.60
C LEU A 136 11.75 1.73 14.19
N SER A 137 12.23 0.81 13.34
CA SER A 137 13.06 -0.33 13.75
C SER A 137 14.53 0.09 13.73
N GLY A 138 15.11 0.15 14.92
CA GLY A 138 16.47 0.63 15.23
C GLY A 138 16.59 0.79 16.75
N PRO A 139 17.79 0.66 17.35
CA PRO A 139 18.01 -0.15 18.55
C PRO A 139 17.20 0.30 19.77
N GLN A 140 16.67 -0.70 20.50
CA GLN A 140 16.02 -0.49 21.79
C GLN A 140 16.96 0.13 22.84
N ARG A 141 16.37 1.02 23.64
CA ARG A 141 16.82 1.53 24.95
C ARG A 141 18.09 2.39 24.95
N GLY A 142 17.89 3.70 24.82
CA GLY A 142 18.80 4.70 25.40
C GLY A 142 19.50 5.64 24.42
N GLN A 143 19.31 5.48 23.11
CA GLN A 143 19.74 6.46 22.11
C GLN A 143 18.52 7.13 21.46
N VAL A 144 18.34 8.40 21.79
CA VAL A 144 17.45 9.29 21.05
C VAL A 144 18.17 9.63 19.74
N ARG A 145 17.64 9.20 18.59
CA ARG A 145 18.11 9.72 17.29
C ARG A 145 17.57 11.13 17.16
N THR A 146 18.47 12.11 17.16
CA THR A 146 18.13 13.55 17.12
C THR A 146 18.16 14.12 15.70
N SER A 147 18.53 13.34 14.68
CA SER A 147 18.60 13.78 13.28
C SER A 147 17.45 13.20 12.44
N PRO A 148 16.71 14.03 11.68
CA PRO A 148 15.69 13.59 10.73
C PRO A 148 16.21 12.67 9.61
N GLU A 149 17.52 12.74 9.34
CA GLU A 149 18.22 12.11 8.21
C GLU A 149 18.51 10.62 8.42
N GLU A 150 18.27 10.13 9.64
CA GLU A 150 18.60 8.78 10.09
C GLU A 150 17.38 7.84 10.24
N ARG A 151 16.17 8.32 9.88
CA ARG A 151 14.97 7.48 9.87
C ARG A 151 15.05 6.50 8.71
N PHE A 152 15.10 5.21 9.03
CA PHE A 152 15.14 4.11 8.05
C PHE A 152 13.76 3.87 7.43
N GLU A 153 13.16 4.85 6.77
CA GLU A 153 11.87 4.61 6.14
C GLU A 153 12.04 3.60 5.00
N MET A 154 11.55 2.37 5.18
CA MET A 154 11.54 1.30 4.15
C MET A 154 10.69 1.65 2.92
N GLY A 155 10.23 2.90 2.82
CA GLY A 155 9.44 3.40 1.72
C GLY A 155 7.96 3.01 1.77
N SER A 156 7.57 2.07 2.63
CA SER A 156 6.26 1.41 2.57
C SER A 156 5.08 2.39 2.70
N LEU A 157 4.05 2.15 1.91
CA LEU A 157 2.76 2.85 1.97
C LEU A 157 1.74 1.95 2.68
N PHE A 158 0.84 2.55 3.44
CA PHE A 158 -0.08 1.81 4.29
C PHE A 158 -1.53 2.23 4.04
N GLY A 159 -2.38 1.22 3.84
CA GLY A 159 -3.83 1.37 3.75
C GLY A 159 -4.54 0.64 4.89
N CYS A 160 -5.74 1.09 5.23
CA CYS A 160 -6.62 0.35 6.12
C CYS A 160 -8.09 0.59 5.76
N SER A 161 -8.98 -0.31 6.18
CA SER A 161 -10.42 -0.13 5.94
C SER A 161 -11.26 -0.84 6.99
N ILE A 162 -12.52 -0.43 7.05
CA ILE A 162 -13.58 -1.09 7.83
C ILE A 162 -14.57 -1.65 6.82
N GLU A 163 -15.01 -2.91 6.93
CA GLU A 163 -15.90 -3.49 5.93
C GLU A 163 -17.25 -2.77 5.86
N ALA A 164 -17.79 -2.71 4.65
CA ALA A 164 -19.12 -2.17 4.40
C ALA A 164 -20.19 -3.14 4.91
N ASP A 165 -21.32 -2.60 5.35
CA ASP A 165 -22.53 -3.40 5.45
C ASP A 165 -23.07 -3.65 4.02
N PRO A 166 -23.48 -4.89 3.65
CA PRO A 166 -24.04 -5.18 2.33
C PRO A 166 -25.23 -4.30 1.92
N TYR A 167 -25.92 -3.69 2.88
CA TYR A 167 -27.11 -2.86 2.66
C TYR A 167 -26.85 -1.36 2.88
N GLN A 168 -25.67 -0.96 3.37
CA GLN A 168 -25.32 0.44 3.56
C GLN A 168 -23.92 0.72 3.01
N TRP A 169 -23.89 1.48 1.92
CA TRP A 169 -22.67 2.09 1.43
C TRP A 169 -22.25 3.22 2.37
N GLU A 170 -21.01 3.17 2.83
CA GLU A 170 -20.34 4.29 3.50
C GLU A 170 -21.05 4.81 4.76
N ALA A 171 -21.24 3.92 5.75
CA ALA A 171 -21.95 4.24 6.98
C ALA A 171 -21.06 4.92 8.03
N LYS A 172 -21.48 6.10 8.49
CA LYS A 172 -20.80 6.84 9.57
C LYS A 172 -21.03 6.19 10.92
N LEU A 173 -19.96 5.98 11.67
CA LEU A 173 -19.98 5.43 13.01
C LEU A 173 -20.03 6.53 14.08
N PRO A 174 -20.57 6.25 15.28
CA PRO A 174 -20.62 7.22 16.38
C PRO A 174 -19.24 7.73 16.83
N ASN A 175 -18.18 6.96 16.58
CA ASN A 175 -16.80 7.31 16.91
C ASN A 175 -16.11 8.19 15.85
N GLY A 176 -16.83 8.61 14.80
CA GLY A 176 -16.34 9.46 13.71
C GLY A 176 -15.77 8.71 12.50
N LEU A 177 -15.53 7.39 12.60
CA LEU A 177 -15.04 6.58 11.49
C LEU A 177 -16.16 6.24 10.50
N VAL A 178 -15.78 5.84 9.29
CA VAL A 178 -16.69 5.52 8.19
C VAL A 178 -16.47 4.06 7.77
N LYS A 179 -17.53 3.26 7.78
CA LYS A 179 -17.53 1.88 7.29
C LYS A 179 -17.58 1.83 5.77
N GLY A 180 -17.02 0.80 5.15
CA GLY A 180 -16.99 0.67 3.69
C GLY A 180 -16.11 1.71 3.01
N HIS A 181 -15.12 2.23 3.73
CA HIS A 181 -14.25 3.31 3.29
C HIS A 181 -12.78 2.96 3.51
N ALA A 182 -11.93 3.39 2.59
CA ALA A 182 -10.49 3.21 2.64
C ALA A 182 -9.80 4.43 3.26
N TYR A 183 -8.89 4.16 4.19
CA TYR A 183 -8.07 5.14 4.89
C TYR A 183 -6.60 4.89 4.59
N SER A 184 -5.77 5.92 4.78
CA SER A 184 -4.31 5.82 4.69
C SER A 184 -3.69 5.90 6.07
N ILE A 185 -2.66 5.11 6.36
CA ILE A 185 -1.87 5.27 7.60
C ILE A 185 -0.63 6.08 7.22
N THR A 186 -0.58 7.32 7.68
CA THR A 186 0.40 8.34 7.25
C THR A 186 1.52 8.56 8.27
N GLY A 187 1.48 7.86 9.40
CA GLY A 187 2.50 7.96 10.43
C GLY A 187 2.30 7.00 11.59
N MET A 188 3.39 6.76 12.31
CA MET A 188 3.43 5.95 13.52
C MET A 188 4.44 6.55 14.50
N ARG A 189 4.10 6.61 15.78
CA ARG A 189 4.97 7.14 16.85
C ARG A 189 4.77 6.39 18.16
N ILE A 190 5.82 6.29 18.95
CA ILE A 190 5.74 5.89 20.36
C ILE A 190 5.87 7.17 21.19
N VAL A 191 4.85 7.51 21.96
CA VAL A 191 4.80 8.73 22.78
C VAL A 191 4.66 8.37 24.26
N ASN A 192 5.09 9.26 25.15
CA ASN A 192 4.87 9.11 26.59
C ASN A 192 3.55 9.77 26.99
N GLY A 193 2.45 9.03 26.80
CA GLY A 193 1.11 9.48 27.15
C GLY A 193 0.81 9.48 28.65
N PRO A 194 -0.42 9.85 29.05
CA PRO A 194 -0.81 9.96 30.46
C PRO A 194 -0.78 8.61 31.21
N TYR A 195 -0.83 7.50 30.50
CA TYR A 195 -0.82 6.14 31.05
C TYR A 195 0.49 5.38 30.81
N GLY A 196 1.53 6.08 30.35
CA GLY A 196 2.84 5.50 30.01
C GLY A 196 3.14 5.55 28.52
N GLN A 197 4.08 4.72 28.06
CA GLN A 197 4.40 4.63 26.63
C GLN A 197 3.22 4.07 25.85
N THR A 198 2.83 4.76 24.78
CA THR A 198 1.71 4.37 23.91
C THR A 198 2.15 4.49 22.47
N CYS A 199 1.86 3.46 21.67
CA CYS A 199 2.03 3.53 20.23
C CYS A 199 0.78 4.18 19.61
N ILE A 200 0.96 5.24 18.86
CA ILE A 200 -0.11 5.95 18.16
C ILE A 200 0.13 5.93 16.65
N LEU A 201 -0.97 5.85 15.91
CA LEU A 201 -1.02 5.87 14.46
C LEU A 201 -1.68 7.15 13.99
N ARG A 202 -1.15 7.73 12.92
CA ARG A 202 -1.78 8.81 12.17
C ARG A 202 -2.52 8.22 10.99
N VAL A 203 -3.80 8.49 10.89
CA VAL A 203 -4.70 7.93 9.89
C VAL A 203 -5.37 9.09 9.16
N ARG A 204 -5.47 8.98 7.84
CA ARG A 204 -6.05 10.02 6.98
C ARG A 204 -7.27 9.48 6.24
N ASN A 205 -8.37 10.18 6.40
CA ASN A 205 -9.56 10.06 5.59
C ASN A 205 -9.35 10.82 4.26
N PRO A 206 -9.36 10.15 3.10
CA PRO A 206 -9.13 10.79 1.80
C PRO A 206 -10.20 11.82 1.41
N TRP A 207 -11.37 11.84 2.07
CA TRP A 207 -12.37 12.90 1.85
C TRP A 207 -11.93 14.28 2.35
N GLY A 208 -10.97 14.30 3.27
CA GLY A 208 -10.48 15.49 3.95
C GLY A 208 -11.58 16.40 4.48
N ASN A 209 -12.68 15.82 4.97
CA ASN A 209 -13.79 16.53 5.59
C ASN A 209 -13.71 16.40 7.12
N GLU A 210 -14.55 17.15 7.84
CA GLU A 210 -14.61 17.21 9.32
C GLU A 210 -14.94 15.86 10.02
N GLN A 211 -14.95 14.74 9.29
CA GLN A 211 -15.23 13.41 9.85
C GLN A 211 -13.93 12.71 10.23
N GLU A 212 -13.49 13.04 11.44
CA GLU A 212 -12.32 12.49 12.09
C GLU A 212 -12.73 11.64 13.31
N TRP A 213 -11.81 10.78 13.72
CA TRP A 213 -11.89 10.05 14.98
C TRP A 213 -12.14 11.00 16.16
N ASN A 214 -13.10 10.66 17.02
CA ASN A 214 -13.47 11.49 18.18
C ASN A 214 -13.15 10.83 19.54
N GLY A 215 -12.37 9.74 19.55
CA GLY A 215 -11.93 9.05 20.75
C GLY A 215 -10.57 9.52 21.29
N PRO A 216 -9.90 8.72 22.13
CA PRO A 216 -8.56 9.02 22.62
C PRO A 216 -7.56 9.33 21.51
N TRP A 217 -6.75 10.36 21.72
CA TRP A 217 -5.78 10.93 20.75
C TRP A 217 -6.38 11.64 19.54
N SER A 218 -7.70 11.80 19.46
CA SER A 218 -8.32 12.75 18.52
C SER A 218 -7.80 14.18 18.70
N ASP A 219 -8.10 15.06 17.75
CA ASP A 219 -7.62 16.44 17.74
C ASP A 219 -7.97 17.23 19.01
N ASN A 220 -9.13 16.95 19.60
CA ASN A 220 -9.61 17.61 20.81
C ASN A 220 -9.29 16.82 22.10
N SER A 221 -8.50 15.75 22.01
CA SER A 221 -8.24 14.83 23.11
C SER A 221 -7.36 15.45 24.20
N SER A 222 -7.69 15.16 25.46
CA SER A 222 -6.94 15.66 26.63
C SER A 222 -5.55 15.06 26.77
N GLU A 223 -5.31 13.92 26.12
CA GLU A 223 -4.10 13.11 26.11
C GLU A 223 -2.91 13.92 25.60
N TRP A 224 -3.15 14.81 24.64
CA TRP A 224 -2.15 15.75 24.11
C TRP A 224 -1.56 16.69 25.16
N ARG A 225 -2.23 16.91 26.30
CA ARG A 225 -1.69 17.73 27.41
C ARG A 225 -0.45 17.11 28.05
N SER A 226 -0.29 15.79 27.94
CA SER A 226 0.88 15.07 28.47
C SER A 226 2.12 15.18 27.56
N ILE A 227 1.92 15.53 26.29
CA ILE A 227 2.99 15.59 25.28
C ILE A 227 3.61 17.01 25.27
N PRO A 228 4.94 17.15 25.35
CA PRO A 228 5.62 18.43 25.22
C PRO A 228 5.38 19.09 23.86
N ASP A 229 5.29 20.42 23.81
CA ASP A 229 4.99 21.14 22.57
C ASP A 229 6.05 20.93 21.48
N LYS A 230 7.32 20.79 21.86
CA LYS A 230 8.40 20.43 20.94
C LYS A 230 8.16 19.09 20.24
N GLU A 231 7.66 18.09 20.97
CA GLU A 231 7.36 16.77 20.40
C GLU A 231 6.14 16.86 19.46
N LYS A 232 5.13 17.67 19.80
CA LYS A 232 4.00 17.94 18.89
C LYS A 232 4.44 18.63 17.59
N GLU A 233 5.34 19.61 17.68
CA GLU A 233 5.93 20.28 16.51
C GLU A 233 6.72 19.29 15.64
N GLU A 234 7.55 18.43 16.25
CA GLU A 234 8.30 17.38 15.53
C GLU A 234 7.41 16.31 14.89
N MET A 235 6.24 16.06 15.48
CA MET A 235 5.20 15.20 14.89
C MET A 235 4.47 15.86 13.73
N GLY A 236 4.66 17.17 13.52
CA GLY A 236 3.89 17.94 12.56
C GLY A 236 2.40 17.96 12.90
N LEU A 237 2.08 17.92 14.19
CA LEU A 237 0.71 17.84 14.68
C LEU A 237 -0.06 19.08 14.22
N ARG A 238 -1.08 18.88 13.39
CA ARG A 238 -2.03 19.89 12.96
C ARG A 238 -3.39 19.50 13.49
N PHE A 239 -4.09 20.46 14.08
CA PHE A 239 -5.47 20.30 14.52
C PHE A 239 -6.35 21.01 13.51
N ASP A 240 -6.37 20.46 12.30
CA ASP A 240 -7.06 21.00 11.14
C ASP A 240 -8.13 19.99 10.72
N HIS A 241 -9.28 20.47 10.22
CA HIS A 241 -10.33 19.59 9.71
C HIS A 241 -10.03 19.07 8.29
N ASP A 242 -8.90 18.41 8.14
CA ASP A 242 -8.35 17.93 6.87
C ASP A 242 -8.47 16.40 6.71
N GLY A 243 -9.19 15.74 7.63
CA GLY A 243 -9.41 14.31 7.66
C GLY A 243 -8.25 13.50 8.23
N GLU A 244 -7.15 14.12 8.65
CA GLU A 244 -6.05 13.46 9.36
C GLU A 244 -6.30 13.47 10.87
N PHE A 245 -6.11 12.32 11.52
CA PHE A 245 -6.28 12.18 12.96
C PHE A 245 -5.31 11.17 13.54
N TRP A 246 -5.09 11.22 14.85
CA TRP A 246 -4.32 10.21 15.58
C TRP A 246 -5.20 9.31 16.43
N MET A 247 -4.78 8.06 16.60
CA MET A 247 -5.41 7.10 17.49
C MET A 247 -4.38 6.13 18.07
N SER A 248 -4.70 5.45 19.17
CA SER A 248 -3.84 4.40 19.71
C SER A 248 -3.80 3.18 18.78
N PHE A 249 -2.70 2.43 18.79
CA PHE A 249 -2.62 1.15 18.07
C PHE A 249 -3.68 0.18 18.55
N GLU A 250 -4.00 0.18 19.85
CA GLU A 250 -5.06 -0.63 20.43
C GLU A 250 -6.45 -0.26 19.88
N ASP A 251 -6.74 1.03 19.75
CA ASP A 251 -8.00 1.49 19.16
C ASP A 251 -8.04 1.19 17.67
N PHE A 252 -6.92 1.31 16.96
CA PHE A 252 -6.84 0.91 15.56
C PHE A 252 -7.23 -0.57 15.38
N MET A 253 -6.62 -1.47 16.16
CA MET A 253 -6.92 -2.90 16.14
C MET A 253 -8.37 -3.25 16.54
N ARG A 254 -9.06 -2.37 17.29
CA ARG A 254 -10.46 -2.57 17.68
C ARG A 254 -11.47 -2.06 16.65
N ASN A 255 -11.09 -1.08 15.84
CA ASN A 255 -12.02 -0.36 14.97
C ASN A 255 -11.82 -0.68 13.48
N PHE A 256 -10.59 -1.01 13.06
CA PHE A 256 -10.28 -1.40 11.69
C PHE A 256 -10.27 -2.91 11.53
N GLU A 257 -10.64 -3.37 10.34
CA GLU A 257 -10.83 -4.80 10.05
C GLU A 257 -9.80 -5.31 9.03
N LYS A 258 -9.27 -4.41 8.18
CA LYS A 258 -8.27 -4.75 7.16
C LYS A 258 -7.13 -3.73 7.18
N MET A 259 -5.92 -4.22 6.91
CA MET A 259 -4.73 -3.42 6.71
C MET A 259 -3.96 -3.92 5.49
N GLU A 260 -3.37 -2.98 4.76
CA GLU A 260 -2.63 -3.20 3.53
C GLU A 260 -1.28 -2.51 3.63
N ILE A 261 -0.20 -3.18 3.21
CA ILE A 261 1.15 -2.62 3.15
C ILE A 261 1.64 -2.75 1.72
N CYS A 262 2.06 -1.66 1.09
CA CYS A 262 2.76 -1.67 -0.19
C CYS A 262 4.24 -1.36 0.06
N ASN A 263 5.10 -2.37 -0.06
CA ASN A 263 6.53 -2.26 0.12
C ASN A 263 7.21 -1.87 -1.18
N LEU A 264 8.01 -0.79 -1.16
CA LEU A 264 8.69 -0.30 -2.35
C LEU A 264 10.02 -1.03 -2.54
N GLY A 265 10.20 -1.64 -3.72
CA GLY A 265 11.44 -2.31 -4.10
C GLY A 265 12.57 -1.32 -4.42
N PRO A 266 13.82 -1.82 -4.53
CA PRO A 266 14.98 -1.00 -4.88
C PRO A 266 14.85 -0.42 -6.28
N ASP A 267 14.28 -1.18 -7.22
CA ASP A 267 14.08 -0.74 -8.61
C ASP A 267 13.18 0.50 -8.68
N VAL A 268 12.11 0.53 -7.86
CA VAL A 268 11.20 1.67 -7.76
C VAL A 268 11.96 2.89 -7.22
N MET A 269 12.74 2.70 -6.17
CA MET A 269 13.51 3.78 -5.53
C MET A 269 14.63 4.30 -6.45
N ASP A 270 15.29 3.44 -7.21
CA ASP A 270 16.34 3.80 -8.17
C ASP A 270 15.75 4.53 -9.39
N GLU A 271 14.61 4.10 -9.92
CA GLU A 271 13.90 4.83 -10.98
C GLU A 271 13.46 6.21 -10.51
N VAL A 272 12.88 6.28 -9.31
CA VAL A 272 12.51 7.55 -8.66
C VAL A 272 13.73 8.47 -8.57
N TYR A 273 14.87 7.97 -8.09
CA TYR A 273 16.12 8.73 -8.04
C TYR A 273 16.58 9.21 -9.42
N GLN A 274 16.47 8.39 -10.46
CA GLN A 274 16.84 8.79 -11.83
C GLN A 274 15.96 9.93 -12.37
N MET A 275 14.68 9.95 -11.98
CA MET A 275 13.73 10.98 -12.44
C MET A 275 13.84 12.28 -11.63
N THR A 276 13.97 12.19 -10.31
CA THR A 276 13.86 13.36 -9.43
C THR A 276 15.22 13.87 -8.92
N GLY A 277 16.26 13.04 -9.01
CA GLY A 277 17.56 13.30 -8.39
C GLY A 277 17.58 13.16 -6.86
N VAL A 278 16.45 12.79 -6.24
CA VAL A 278 16.32 12.64 -4.79
C VAL A 278 16.49 11.17 -4.40
N ARG A 279 17.47 10.88 -3.55
CA ARG A 279 17.73 9.53 -3.08
C ARG A 279 16.95 9.30 -1.79
N ALA A 280 16.08 8.30 -1.78
CA ALA A 280 15.39 7.90 -0.56
C ALA A 280 16.43 7.44 0.49
N PRO A 281 16.40 7.97 1.72
CA PRO A 281 17.26 7.51 2.80
C PRO A 281 16.76 6.16 3.33
N GLY A 282 17.62 5.14 3.41
CA GLY A 282 17.28 3.86 4.05
C GLY A 282 17.97 2.64 3.46
N SER A 283 17.80 1.49 4.10
CA SER A 283 18.04 0.20 3.46
C SER A 283 16.90 -0.07 2.49
N VAL A 284 17.24 -0.57 1.31
CA VAL A 284 16.24 -0.95 0.30
C VAL A 284 16.02 -2.46 0.39
N TRP A 285 14.78 -2.89 0.13
CA TRP A 285 14.51 -4.30 -0.12
C TRP A 285 15.44 -4.82 -1.23
N ALA A 286 15.87 -6.07 -1.15
CA ALA A 286 16.46 -6.76 -2.30
C ALA A 286 15.31 -7.40 -3.11
N ALA A 287 15.17 -7.03 -4.38
CA ALA A 287 14.13 -7.59 -5.25
C ALA A 287 14.71 -8.58 -6.26
N ASN A 288 14.01 -9.68 -6.47
CA ASN A 288 14.24 -10.60 -7.57
C ASN A 288 12.89 -10.98 -8.19
N THR A 289 12.75 -10.78 -9.50
CA THR A 289 11.50 -11.04 -10.22
C THR A 289 11.71 -12.11 -11.29
N HIS A 290 10.73 -13.01 -11.41
CA HIS A 290 10.71 -14.05 -12.43
C HIS A 290 9.38 -14.04 -13.18
N ASP A 291 9.46 -14.07 -14.51
CA ASP A 291 8.30 -14.27 -15.38
C ASP A 291 8.13 -15.75 -15.72
N GLY A 292 6.88 -16.21 -15.69
CA GLY A 292 6.53 -17.59 -16.03
C GLY A 292 5.12 -17.70 -16.58
N ALA A 293 4.75 -18.92 -17.00
CA ALA A 293 3.42 -19.22 -17.52
C ALA A 293 2.97 -20.64 -17.13
N TRP A 294 1.68 -20.78 -16.85
CA TRP A 294 1.01 -22.07 -16.70
C TRP A 294 0.35 -22.46 -18.03
N ILE A 295 0.97 -23.40 -18.73
CA ILE A 295 0.52 -23.88 -20.05
C ILE A 295 -0.14 -25.24 -19.85
N ALA A 296 -1.36 -25.39 -20.38
CA ALA A 296 -2.11 -26.64 -20.32
C ALA A 296 -1.27 -27.82 -20.84
N ASN A 297 -1.29 -28.94 -20.12
CA ASN A 297 -0.55 -30.17 -20.41
C ASN A 297 0.99 -30.03 -20.44
N GLN A 298 1.54 -28.91 -19.96
CA GLN A 298 2.98 -28.71 -19.84
C GLN A 298 3.34 -28.28 -18.42
N THR A 299 3.08 -27.03 -18.07
CA THR A 299 3.49 -26.43 -16.79
C THR A 299 2.32 -26.15 -15.84
N ALA A 300 1.08 -26.31 -16.29
CA ALA A 300 -0.12 -26.15 -15.45
C ALA A 300 -0.33 -27.35 -14.51
N GLY A 301 0.53 -27.49 -13.49
CA GLY A 301 0.58 -28.65 -12.60
C GLY A 301 -0.49 -28.70 -11.52
N GLY A 302 -1.20 -27.59 -11.26
CA GLY A 302 -2.17 -27.47 -10.17
C GLY A 302 -1.51 -27.27 -8.80
N CYS A 303 -2.31 -27.26 -7.73
CA CYS A 303 -1.82 -27.13 -6.35
C CYS A 303 -1.38 -28.48 -5.76
N ARG A 304 -0.94 -28.48 -4.49
CA ARG A 304 -0.38 -29.67 -3.80
C ARG A 304 -1.35 -30.87 -3.71
N ASN A 305 -2.65 -30.62 -3.88
CA ASN A 305 -3.69 -31.65 -3.98
C ASN A 305 -3.56 -32.51 -5.25
N TYR A 306 -2.87 -32.02 -6.28
CA TYR A 306 -2.64 -32.71 -7.56
C TYR A 306 -1.19 -33.20 -7.66
N ILE A 307 -0.77 -34.07 -6.73
CA ILE A 307 0.66 -34.40 -6.57
C ILE A 307 1.34 -35.00 -7.81
N ASN A 308 0.59 -35.69 -8.68
CA ASN A 308 1.11 -36.28 -9.91
C ASN A 308 1.54 -35.24 -10.95
N THR A 309 0.96 -34.05 -10.91
CA THR A 309 1.23 -32.95 -11.85
C THR A 309 1.86 -31.74 -11.18
N PHE A 310 1.81 -31.64 -9.85
CA PHE A 310 2.30 -30.50 -9.07
C PHE A 310 3.76 -30.15 -9.38
N ALA A 311 4.61 -31.16 -9.57
CA ALA A 311 6.03 -30.95 -9.88
C ALA A 311 6.30 -30.33 -11.26
N ASN A 312 5.29 -30.31 -12.15
CA ASN A 312 5.40 -29.70 -13.47
C ASN A 312 5.27 -28.17 -13.43
N ASN A 313 4.81 -27.59 -12.31
CA ASN A 313 4.81 -26.14 -12.15
C ASN A 313 6.24 -25.58 -12.23
N PRO A 314 6.43 -24.33 -12.72
CA PRO A 314 7.72 -23.66 -12.65
C PRO A 314 8.28 -23.62 -11.23
N GLN A 315 9.58 -23.83 -11.07
CA GLN A 315 10.28 -23.85 -9.79
C GLN A 315 11.37 -22.79 -9.78
N TYR A 316 11.46 -22.02 -8.71
CA TYR A 316 12.44 -20.97 -8.52
C TYR A 316 13.22 -21.22 -7.24
N ARG A 317 14.54 -21.02 -7.28
CA ARG A 317 15.43 -21.21 -6.13
C ARG A 317 15.81 -19.85 -5.57
N VAL A 318 15.64 -19.69 -4.27
CA VAL A 318 16.13 -18.53 -3.51
C VAL A 318 17.17 -19.01 -2.50
N GLN A 319 18.21 -18.21 -2.32
CA GLN A 319 19.24 -18.44 -1.30
C GLN A 319 19.25 -17.24 -0.36
N LEU A 320 19.10 -17.51 0.95
CA LEU A 320 19.17 -16.50 2.00
C LEU A 320 20.56 -16.61 2.65
N THR A 321 21.29 -15.50 2.73
CA THR A 321 22.70 -15.48 3.19
C THR A 321 22.92 -14.68 4.45
N ASP A 322 22.19 -13.59 4.63
CA ASP A 322 22.39 -12.65 5.73
C ASP A 322 21.10 -12.54 6.56
N SER A 323 21.25 -12.40 7.87
CA SER A 323 20.15 -12.09 8.78
C SER A 323 19.76 -10.61 8.67
N ASP A 324 18.56 -10.27 9.12
CA ASP A 324 18.09 -8.89 9.14
C ASP A 324 19.04 -8.05 10.01
N PRO A 325 19.53 -6.90 9.51
CA PRO A 325 20.25 -5.96 10.36
C PRO A 325 19.30 -5.46 11.43
N ASP A 326 19.75 -5.47 12.69
CA ASP A 326 19.00 -5.00 13.86
C ASP A 326 17.95 -5.98 14.45
N ASP A 327 18.01 -7.28 14.12
CA ASP A 327 17.29 -8.33 14.83
C ASP A 327 18.23 -9.27 15.63
N ASP A 328 17.81 -9.65 16.83
CA ASP A 328 18.53 -10.56 17.73
C ASP A 328 18.19 -12.04 17.45
N ASP A 329 17.27 -12.32 16.51
CA ASP A 329 16.79 -13.67 16.21
C ASP A 329 17.61 -14.45 15.16
N GLU A 330 18.61 -13.79 14.56
CA GLU A 330 19.47 -14.33 13.47
C GLU A 330 18.66 -14.84 12.25
N LEU A 331 17.43 -14.35 12.04
CA LEU A 331 16.58 -14.71 10.92
C LEU A 331 16.65 -13.69 9.77
N CYS A 332 16.20 -14.10 8.59
CA CYS A 332 16.11 -13.28 7.38
C CYS A 332 14.64 -13.13 6.98
N THR A 333 14.17 -11.89 6.83
CA THR A 333 12.80 -11.61 6.37
C THR A 333 12.73 -11.62 4.85
N VAL A 334 11.79 -12.38 4.30
CA VAL A 334 11.56 -12.48 2.86
C VAL A 334 10.08 -12.40 2.56
N ILE A 335 9.73 -11.59 1.57
CA ILE A 335 8.37 -11.48 1.05
C ILE A 335 8.31 -12.18 -0.31
N PHE A 336 7.40 -13.15 -0.44
CA PHE A 336 7.14 -13.83 -1.71
C PHE A 336 5.78 -13.37 -2.25
N ALA A 337 5.78 -12.82 -3.46
CA ALA A 337 4.57 -12.40 -4.16
C ALA A 337 4.43 -13.16 -5.48
N VAL A 338 3.21 -13.59 -5.80
CA VAL A 338 2.87 -14.21 -7.08
C VAL A 338 1.68 -13.47 -7.67
N MET A 339 1.87 -12.96 -8.89
CA MET A 339 0.92 -12.10 -9.58
C MET A 339 0.47 -12.74 -10.89
N GLN A 340 -0.82 -12.69 -11.18
CA GLN A 340 -1.37 -13.11 -12.46
C GLN A 340 -1.55 -11.91 -13.40
N LYS A 341 -1.02 -12.01 -14.62
CA LYS A 341 -1.06 -10.91 -15.59
C LYS A 341 -2.35 -10.92 -16.41
N TYR A 342 -2.84 -9.74 -16.78
CA TYR A 342 -3.93 -9.48 -17.73
C TYR A 342 -5.34 -9.95 -17.33
N ARG A 343 -5.54 -10.58 -16.16
CA ARG A 343 -6.86 -11.12 -15.77
C ARG A 343 -7.90 -10.03 -15.52
N ARG A 344 -7.48 -8.86 -15.04
CA ARG A 344 -8.37 -7.72 -14.82
C ARG A 344 -9.05 -7.25 -16.11
N ASN A 345 -8.30 -7.21 -17.21
CA ASN A 345 -8.83 -6.85 -18.52
C ASN A 345 -9.86 -7.87 -19.04
N LEU A 346 -9.76 -9.12 -18.58
CA LEU A 346 -10.69 -10.19 -18.93
C LEU A 346 -11.96 -10.20 -18.06
N LYS A 347 -12.06 -9.37 -17.00
CA LYS A 347 -13.30 -9.24 -16.21
C LYS A 347 -14.45 -8.73 -17.08
N ALA A 348 -14.18 -7.85 -18.04
CA ALA A 348 -15.17 -7.38 -19.02
C ALA A 348 -15.72 -8.52 -19.90
N GLU A 349 -14.94 -9.60 -20.08
CA GLU A 349 -15.34 -10.81 -20.79
C GLU A 349 -15.97 -11.87 -19.86
N GLY A 350 -16.20 -11.53 -18.58
CA GLY A 350 -16.77 -12.43 -17.58
C GLY A 350 -15.77 -13.43 -16.99
N LEU A 351 -14.46 -13.24 -17.20
CA LEU A 351 -13.43 -14.10 -16.65
C LEU A 351 -12.81 -13.46 -15.41
N ASP A 352 -12.98 -14.10 -14.26
CA ASP A 352 -12.45 -13.63 -12.98
C ASP A 352 -11.00 -14.08 -12.73
N ASN A 353 -10.38 -13.66 -11.64
CA ASN A 353 -9.06 -14.13 -11.21
C ASN A 353 -9.02 -15.65 -11.01
N VAL A 354 -7.90 -16.28 -11.37
CA VAL A 354 -7.67 -17.70 -11.09
C VAL A 354 -7.16 -17.85 -9.65
N PRO A 355 -7.56 -18.90 -8.92
CA PRO A 355 -6.93 -19.24 -7.64
C PRO A 355 -5.45 -19.57 -7.87
N ILE A 356 -4.57 -18.72 -7.37
CA ILE A 356 -3.11 -18.88 -7.44
C ILE A 356 -2.52 -18.99 -6.04
N GLY A 357 -1.33 -19.57 -5.96
CA GLY A 357 -0.57 -19.69 -4.73
C GLY A 357 0.78 -20.36 -4.99
N PHE A 358 1.61 -20.43 -3.96
CA PHE A 358 2.92 -21.04 -4.02
C PHE A 358 3.19 -21.86 -2.76
N ALA A 359 4.22 -22.70 -2.81
CA ALA A 359 4.73 -23.43 -1.66
C ALA A 359 6.25 -23.31 -1.63
N VAL A 360 6.78 -23.01 -0.46
CA VAL A 360 8.22 -22.89 -0.22
C VAL A 360 8.71 -24.19 0.41
N TYR A 361 9.81 -24.73 -0.12
CA TYR A 361 10.43 -25.95 0.36
C TYR A 361 11.90 -25.72 0.68
N ASP A 362 12.33 -26.20 1.84
CA ASP A 362 13.75 -26.22 2.18
C ASP A 362 14.47 -27.34 1.42
N VAL A 363 15.38 -26.93 0.54
CA VAL A 363 16.18 -27.82 -0.31
C VAL A 363 17.22 -28.61 0.51
N SER A 364 17.68 -28.07 1.65
CA SER A 364 18.70 -28.73 2.49
C SER A 364 18.17 -30.05 3.07
N SER A 365 16.89 -30.07 3.45
CA SER A 365 16.20 -31.26 3.94
C SER A 365 16.07 -32.36 2.87
N MET A 366 15.91 -32.00 1.59
CA MET A 366 15.73 -32.95 0.49
C MET A 366 17.02 -33.66 0.09
N LEU A 367 18.16 -32.95 0.10
CA LEU A 367 19.46 -33.51 -0.28
C LEU A 367 19.95 -34.59 0.71
N SER A 368 19.64 -34.45 2.00
CA SER A 368 20.00 -35.44 3.02
C SER A 368 19.30 -36.80 2.83
N SER A 369 18.11 -36.81 2.22
CA SER A 369 17.33 -38.03 1.96
C SER A 369 17.80 -38.81 0.73
N LEU A 370 18.38 -38.12 -0.25
CA LEU A 370 18.89 -38.70 -1.50
C LEU A 370 20.32 -39.26 -1.36
N TRP A 371 21.05 -38.85 -0.32
CA TRP A 371 22.45 -39.25 -0.06
C TRP A 371 22.61 -40.12 1.20
N LYS A 372 21.69 -41.05 1.47
CA LYS A 372 22.05 -42.21 2.29
C LYS A 372 22.79 -43.21 1.40
N PRO A 373 24.11 -43.43 1.57
CA PRO A 373 24.75 -44.54 0.89
C PRO A 373 24.01 -45.80 1.31
N LYS A 374 23.40 -46.50 0.35
CA LYS A 374 22.97 -47.87 0.57
C LYS A 374 24.23 -48.62 0.97
N SER A 375 24.37 -48.96 2.24
CA SER A 375 25.33 -49.95 2.70
C SER A 375 25.02 -51.23 1.92
N MET A 376 25.86 -51.54 0.92
CA MET A 376 25.88 -52.84 0.29
C MET A 376 26.25 -53.87 1.38
N LEU A 377 25.36 -54.84 1.58
CA LEU A 377 25.73 -56.17 2.07
C LEU A 377 26.12 -57.02 0.86
#